data_AF-A0A7J7L6Y3-F1
#
_entry.id   AF-A0A7J7L6Y3-F1
#
_cell.length_a   1.000
_cell.length_b   1.000
_cell.length_c   1.000
_cell.angle_alpha   90.00
_cell.angle_beta   90.00
_cell.angle_gamma   90.00
#
_symmetry.space_group_name_H-M   'P 1'
#
loop_
_entity.id
_entity.type
_entity.pdbx_description
1 polymer ?
#
loop_
_entity_poly.entity_id
_entity_poly.type
_entity_poly.pdbx_seq_one_letter_code
_entity_poly.pdbx_strand_id
1 'polypeptide(L)'
;MAIYKWPMASIKEGEQIIRNFLWSGDPAVRKLVTVSWDKVCKPEEEGGLGIFSLKSINLTLLMKMGWGFLTSEEQWAEFFQAKYIKKNGELINYFKHSSIWPGLKGVMKYVKNNSSWMIDNGCTIDFWRDCWGADLPLMEEVSVESEIWGSCNAKLSSIIDQTGWNAPPLVAEFLAEHGIDLRNLDVNCNLHDKRVWRHHTQGAFTIQSAHEAIRSRNPKIYNCPHNMKDMLEMGDRMSLYIKDLWRAAVIHLSQLIWLARNSVIFKEERFFGNKIKVQLLALIKEAASLSDNWMNNTILDLQIVSKLGVHVRAQPLPCIASCRWKFPWLEEVKINYNSSTLGNPGKAGLGLIARNYSGDVLGVRTKGLGVLCRPEAECYAMLEAMIWATEMGWQKIWIEADYDASVRSFNNNAVLWKLRNKWAGLQNYFTLLRISSIWKEGNFSAAQAAKKGIFLPCHEKEDFVGTPSLLSGGPSD
;
A
#
# COMPACT_ATOMS: atom_id res chain seq x y z
N MET A 1 21.40 -10.74 -13.06
CA MET A 1 21.86 -9.46 -12.44
C MET A 1 22.38 -8.57 -13.55
N ALA A 2 21.98 -7.30 -13.64
CA ALA A 2 22.66 -6.34 -14.51
C ALA A 2 23.76 -5.65 -13.69
N ILE A 3 25.01 -5.85 -14.10
CA ILE A 3 26.19 -5.34 -13.40
C ILE A 3 26.59 -3.94 -13.94
N TYR A 4 26.10 -3.58 -15.13
CA TYR A 4 26.59 -2.42 -15.87
C TYR A 4 25.50 -1.42 -16.24
N LYS A 5 25.91 -0.15 -16.24
CA LYS A 5 25.18 0.93 -16.89
C LYS A 5 25.23 0.71 -18.40
N TRP A 6 24.08 0.54 -19.04
CA TRP A 6 24.04 0.27 -20.47
C TRP A 6 24.35 1.53 -21.29
N PRO A 7 25.05 1.39 -22.44
CA PRO A 7 25.24 2.48 -23.38
C PRO A 7 23.90 3.01 -23.88
N MET A 8 23.80 4.34 -24.01
CA MET A 8 22.56 4.99 -24.44
C MET A 8 22.16 4.60 -25.88
N ALA A 9 23.14 4.30 -26.74
CA ALA A 9 22.88 3.82 -28.10
C ALA A 9 22.11 2.50 -28.10
N SER A 10 22.58 1.52 -27.33
CA SER A 10 21.94 0.20 -27.20
C SER A 10 20.54 0.29 -26.59
N ILE A 11 20.34 1.17 -25.61
CA ILE A 11 19.01 1.45 -25.04
C ILE A 11 18.07 1.97 -26.14
N LYS A 12 18.51 2.97 -26.92
CA LYS A 12 17.69 3.57 -27.98
C LYS A 12 17.33 2.58 -29.07
N GLU A 13 18.28 1.73 -29.48
CA GLU A 13 18.05 0.67 -30.47
C GLU A 13 17.02 -0.36 -29.95
N GLY A 14 17.19 -0.84 -28.71
CA GLY A 14 16.25 -1.76 -28.09
C GLY A 14 14.84 -1.16 -27.96
N GLU A 15 14.72 0.08 -27.50
CA GLU A 15 13.43 0.77 -27.43
C GLU A 15 12.83 1.04 -28.81
N GLN A 16 13.64 1.19 -29.85
CA GLN A 16 13.15 1.29 -31.22
C GLN A 16 12.52 -0.02 -31.71
N ILE A 17 13.16 -1.15 -31.45
CA ILE A 17 12.64 -2.48 -31.77
C ILE A 17 11.30 -2.72 -31.06
N ILE A 18 11.22 -2.43 -29.76
CA ILE A 18 10.00 -2.60 -28.97
C ILE A 18 8.87 -1.70 -29.52
N ARG A 19 9.18 -0.44 -29.82
CA ARG A 19 8.21 0.50 -30.40
C ARG A 19 7.71 0.05 -31.76
N ASN A 20 8.60 -0.39 -32.64
CA ASN A 20 8.22 -0.89 -33.96
C ASN A 20 7.24 -2.05 -33.82
N PHE A 21 7.60 -3.06 -33.02
CA PHE A 21 6.75 -4.22 -32.77
C PHE A 21 5.36 -3.80 -32.23
N LEU A 22 5.30 -2.89 -31.27
CA LEU A 22 4.04 -2.43 -30.67
C LEU A 22 3.07 -1.83 -31.70
N TRP A 23 3.58 -1.11 -32.70
CA TRP A 23 2.73 -0.39 -33.67
C TRP A 23 2.55 -1.12 -35.01
N SER A 24 3.49 -1.96 -35.41
CA SER A 24 3.48 -2.63 -36.71
C SER A 24 3.23 -4.14 -36.63
N GLY A 25 3.48 -4.76 -35.48
CA GLY A 25 3.55 -6.22 -35.31
C GLY A 25 4.90 -6.83 -35.74
N ASP A 26 5.79 -6.03 -36.33
CA ASP A 26 7.10 -6.46 -36.82
C ASP A 26 8.22 -5.51 -36.29
N PRO A 27 9.22 -6.03 -35.57
CA PRO A 27 10.30 -5.20 -35.02
C PRO A 27 11.11 -4.43 -36.06
N ALA A 28 11.18 -4.91 -37.31
CA ALA A 28 11.94 -4.27 -38.39
C ALA A 28 11.15 -3.15 -39.09
N VAL A 29 9.81 -3.17 -39.01
CA VAL A 29 8.94 -2.26 -39.75
C VAL A 29 8.55 -1.05 -38.90
N ARG A 30 8.93 0.15 -39.36
CA ARG A 30 8.52 1.43 -38.76
C ARG A 30 7.13 1.83 -39.26
N LYS A 31 6.22 2.17 -38.34
CA LYS A 31 4.93 2.82 -38.63
C LYS A 31 4.80 4.17 -37.94
N LEU A 32 3.77 4.93 -38.29
CA LEU A 32 3.42 6.18 -37.62
C LEU A 32 3.14 5.89 -36.13
N VAL A 33 3.92 6.52 -35.25
CA VAL A 33 3.74 6.43 -33.80
C VAL A 33 2.77 7.52 -33.37
N THR A 34 1.58 7.16 -32.89
CA THR A 34 0.53 8.11 -32.50
C THR A 34 0.61 8.53 -31.03
N VAL A 35 1.40 7.82 -30.20
CA VAL A 35 1.56 8.09 -28.77
C VAL A 35 3.04 8.08 -28.40
N SER A 36 3.49 9.08 -27.63
CA SER A 36 4.89 9.18 -27.20
C SER A 36 5.31 7.98 -26.34
N TRP A 37 6.57 7.57 -26.47
CA TRP A 37 7.09 6.40 -25.71
C TRP A 37 7.04 6.62 -24.20
N ASP A 38 7.35 7.84 -23.73
CA ASP A 38 7.25 8.17 -22.30
C ASP A 38 5.82 7.97 -21.76
N LYS A 39 4.79 8.31 -22.55
CA LYS A 39 3.39 8.09 -22.19
C LYS A 39 3.02 6.61 -22.21
N VAL A 40 3.48 5.86 -23.22
CA VAL A 40 3.29 4.39 -23.28
C VAL A 40 3.88 3.70 -22.06
N CYS A 41 5.03 4.18 -21.56
CA CYS A 41 5.69 3.59 -20.41
C CYS A 41 5.07 3.92 -19.04
N LYS A 42 4.07 4.81 -18.99
CA LYS A 42 3.36 5.10 -17.73
C LYS A 42 2.44 3.95 -17.33
N PRO A 43 2.10 3.81 -16.03
CA PRO A 43 1.06 2.89 -15.60
C PRO A 43 -0.27 3.15 -16.32
N GLU A 44 -1.12 2.13 -16.36
CA GLU A 44 -2.48 2.22 -16.91
C GLU A 44 -3.27 3.35 -16.24
N GLU A 45 -3.18 3.46 -14.90
CA GLU A 45 -3.78 4.53 -14.08
C GLU A 45 -3.43 5.96 -14.54
N GLU A 46 -2.31 6.11 -15.24
CA GLU A 46 -1.76 7.37 -15.75
C GLU A 46 -1.90 7.49 -17.28
N GLY A 47 -2.67 6.58 -17.90
CA GLY A 47 -2.97 6.56 -19.33
C GLY A 47 -1.88 5.95 -20.21
N GLY A 48 -0.98 5.13 -19.65
CA GLY A 48 0.00 4.35 -20.39
C GLY A 48 -0.34 2.86 -20.46
N LEU A 49 0.63 2.03 -20.86
CA LEU A 49 0.51 0.56 -20.97
C LEU A 49 1.28 -0.20 -19.87
N GLY A 50 1.89 0.50 -18.91
CA GLY A 50 2.68 -0.10 -17.83
C GLY A 50 4.01 -0.72 -18.27
N ILE A 51 4.44 -0.49 -19.52
CA ILE A 51 5.69 -1.04 -20.05
C ILE A 51 6.88 -0.27 -19.47
N PHE A 52 7.85 -0.96 -18.87
CA PHE A 52 9.03 -0.27 -18.35
C PHE A 52 9.98 0.12 -19.48
N SER A 53 10.40 1.39 -19.52
CA SER A 53 11.46 1.83 -20.43
C SER A 53 12.76 1.09 -20.11
N LEU A 54 13.58 0.79 -21.13
CA LEU A 54 14.87 0.10 -20.92
C LEU A 54 15.81 0.96 -20.08
N LYS A 55 15.70 2.28 -20.21
CA LYS A 55 16.40 3.24 -19.35
C LYS A 55 16.01 3.07 -17.88
N SER A 56 14.72 2.98 -17.60
CA SER A 56 14.19 2.76 -16.24
C SER A 56 14.58 1.41 -15.68
N ILE A 57 14.55 0.35 -16.49
CA ILE A 57 14.98 -1.00 -16.10
C ILE A 57 16.47 -1.00 -15.73
N ASN A 58 17.34 -0.44 -16.58
CA ASN A 58 18.77 -0.41 -16.27
C ASN A 58 19.05 0.35 -14.98
N LEU A 59 18.39 1.51 -14.77
CA LEU A 59 18.54 2.31 -13.56
C LEU A 59 18.09 1.55 -12.30
N THR A 60 16.93 0.89 -12.34
CA THR A 60 16.39 0.14 -11.19
C THR A 60 17.17 -1.14 -10.90
N LEU A 61 17.73 -1.80 -11.92
CA LEU A 61 18.64 -2.92 -11.72
C LEU A 61 19.97 -2.49 -11.11
N LEU A 62 20.52 -1.34 -11.52
CA LEU A 62 21.67 -0.73 -10.86
C LEU A 62 21.35 -0.38 -9.40
N MET A 63 20.15 0.16 -9.13
CA MET A 63 19.71 0.39 -7.75
C MET A 63 19.62 -0.91 -6.95
N LYS A 64 19.18 -2.03 -7.54
CA LYS A 64 19.20 -3.34 -6.88
C LYS A 64 20.63 -3.76 -6.50
N MET A 65 21.59 -3.53 -7.40
CA MET A 65 23.00 -3.74 -7.12
C MET A 65 23.51 -2.81 -6.02
N GLY A 66 23.12 -1.53 -6.03
CA GLY A 66 23.45 -0.55 -5.00
C GLY A 66 22.83 -0.88 -3.63
N TRP A 67 21.64 -1.46 -3.63
CA TRP A 67 20.99 -1.98 -2.44
C TRP A 67 21.77 -3.17 -1.88
N GLY A 68 22.10 -4.17 -2.72
CA GLY A 68 22.92 -5.31 -2.31
C GLY A 68 24.29 -4.88 -1.81
N PHE A 69 24.91 -3.89 -2.45
CA PHE A 69 26.17 -3.30 -2.00
C PHE A 69 26.10 -2.75 -0.56
N LEU A 70 24.95 -2.26 -0.10
CA LEU A 70 24.79 -1.73 1.27
C LEU A 70 24.30 -2.76 2.29
N THR A 71 23.70 -3.86 1.85
CA THR A 71 22.90 -4.75 2.72
C THR A 71 23.27 -6.22 2.66
N SER A 72 23.96 -6.65 1.60
CA SER A 72 24.36 -8.04 1.43
C SER A 72 25.64 -8.33 2.20
N GLU A 73 25.68 -9.51 2.82
CA GLU A 73 26.84 -10.10 3.49
C GLU A 73 27.62 -11.05 2.56
N GLU A 74 27.30 -11.06 1.26
CA GLU A 74 28.04 -11.86 0.28
C GLU A 74 29.43 -11.24 0.01
N GLN A 75 30.41 -12.09 -0.29
CA GLN A 75 31.82 -11.68 -0.48
C GLN A 75 32.02 -10.53 -1.49
N TRP A 76 31.19 -10.47 -2.53
CA TRP A 76 31.27 -9.36 -3.50
C TRP A 76 30.85 -8.03 -2.86
N ALA A 77 29.84 -8.03 -1.99
CA ALA A 77 29.38 -6.81 -1.34
C ALA A 77 30.43 -6.31 -0.36
N GLU A 78 31.00 -7.21 0.46
CA GLU A 78 32.11 -6.90 1.38
C GLU A 78 33.32 -6.31 0.64
N PHE A 79 33.74 -6.94 -0.47
CA PHE A 79 34.83 -6.43 -1.30
C PHE A 79 34.56 -5.02 -1.82
N PHE A 80 33.35 -4.77 -2.33
CA PHE A 80 32.99 -3.45 -2.83
C PHE A 80 32.93 -2.44 -1.68
N GLN A 81 32.36 -2.78 -0.53
CA GLN A 81 32.29 -1.90 0.64
C GLN A 81 33.70 -1.50 1.08
N ALA A 82 34.62 -2.46 1.25
CA ALA A 82 36.01 -2.19 1.60
C ALA A 82 36.75 -1.31 0.56
N LYS A 83 36.39 -1.44 -0.73
CA LYS A 83 37.03 -0.69 -1.81
C LYS A 83 36.51 0.74 -1.98
N TYR A 84 35.24 0.97 -1.67
CA TYR A 84 34.49 2.19 -2.05
C TYR A 84 33.86 2.96 -0.89
N ILE A 85 33.84 2.41 0.32
CA ILE A 85 33.43 3.10 1.54
C ILE A 85 34.69 3.46 2.34
N LYS A 86 34.76 4.71 2.80
CA LYS A 86 35.84 5.21 3.66
C LYS A 86 35.63 4.73 5.10
N LYS A 87 36.66 4.85 5.95
CA LYS A 87 36.56 4.52 7.39
C LYS A 87 35.46 5.29 8.13
N ASN A 88 35.11 6.49 7.66
CA ASN A 88 34.03 7.31 8.20
C ASN A 88 32.63 6.97 7.64
N GLY A 89 32.47 5.86 6.89
CA GLY A 89 31.18 5.44 6.31
C GLY A 89 30.78 6.17 5.02
N GLU A 90 31.54 7.18 4.59
CA GLU A 90 31.24 7.93 3.37
C GLU A 90 31.73 7.21 2.11
N LEU A 91 30.99 7.37 1.02
CA LEU A 91 31.41 6.86 -0.29
C LEU A 91 32.60 7.64 -0.81
N ILE A 92 33.50 6.98 -1.55
CA ILE A 92 34.61 7.69 -2.19
C ILE A 92 34.09 8.74 -3.18
N ASN A 93 34.57 9.96 -3.02
CA ASN A 93 34.23 11.08 -3.90
C ASN A 93 35.23 11.22 -5.05
N TYR A 94 36.49 10.78 -4.87
CA TYR A 94 37.54 10.79 -5.89
C TYR A 94 37.35 9.72 -6.98
N PHE A 95 38.06 9.90 -8.09
CA PHE A 95 38.06 8.95 -9.21
C PHE A 95 38.84 7.69 -8.85
N LYS A 96 38.26 6.53 -9.16
CA LYS A 96 38.91 5.22 -9.00
C LYS A 96 38.58 4.36 -10.21
N HIS A 97 39.60 3.80 -10.85
CA HIS A 97 39.43 3.05 -12.09
C HIS A 97 38.53 1.81 -11.85
N SER A 98 37.37 1.81 -12.50
CA SER A 98 36.37 0.74 -12.40
C SER A 98 35.32 0.92 -13.50
N SER A 99 34.94 -0.18 -14.14
CA SER A 99 33.87 -0.21 -15.14
C SER A 99 32.46 -0.24 -14.51
N ILE A 100 32.35 -0.55 -13.22
CA ILE A 100 31.08 -0.72 -12.50
C ILE A 100 30.76 0.51 -11.64
N TRP A 101 31.79 1.07 -10.99
CA TRP A 101 31.63 2.14 -10.00
C TRP A 101 30.93 3.39 -10.52
N PRO A 102 31.18 3.89 -11.75
CA PRO A 102 30.47 5.08 -12.24
C PRO A 102 28.95 4.88 -12.32
N GLY A 103 28.49 3.68 -12.68
CA GLY A 103 27.07 3.33 -12.67
C GLY A 103 26.52 3.22 -11.26
N LEU A 104 27.24 2.51 -10.38
CA LEU A 104 26.85 2.29 -8.99
C LEU A 104 26.80 3.61 -8.20
N LYS A 105 27.85 4.42 -8.27
CA LYS A 105 27.95 5.74 -7.61
C LYS A 105 26.77 6.65 -7.97
N GLY A 106 26.33 6.63 -9.23
CA GLY A 106 25.19 7.40 -9.70
C GLY A 106 23.85 6.98 -9.07
N VAL A 107 23.68 5.70 -8.73
CA VAL A 107 22.45 5.20 -8.12
C VAL A 107 22.44 5.26 -6.59
N MET A 108 23.60 5.39 -5.95
CA MET A 108 23.71 5.38 -4.48
C MET A 108 22.84 6.43 -3.80
N LYS A 109 22.72 7.63 -4.39
CA LYS A 109 21.84 8.69 -3.85
C LYS A 109 20.38 8.25 -3.84
N TYR A 110 19.90 7.66 -4.93
CA TYR A 110 18.53 7.16 -5.02
C TYR A 110 18.28 6.03 -4.02
N VAL A 111 19.26 5.13 -3.84
CA VAL A 111 19.13 4.04 -2.88
C VAL A 111 19.07 4.56 -1.45
N LYS A 112 19.99 5.46 -1.07
CA LYS A 112 20.04 6.03 0.29
C LYS A 112 18.78 6.82 0.64
N ASN A 113 18.35 7.75 -0.23
CA ASN A 113 17.19 8.61 0.03
C ASN A 113 15.86 7.84 0.16
N ASN A 114 15.77 6.67 -0.47
CA ASN A 114 14.59 5.82 -0.44
C ASN A 114 14.72 4.65 0.57
N SER A 115 15.74 4.68 1.41
CA SER A 115 16.00 3.71 2.46
C SER A 115 15.84 4.32 3.84
N SER A 116 15.44 3.50 4.80
CA SER A 116 15.43 3.82 6.23
C SER A 116 16.20 2.75 7.00
N TRP A 117 16.39 2.99 8.29
CA TRP A 117 16.88 1.98 9.22
C TRP A 117 15.78 1.44 10.12
N MET A 118 15.77 0.12 10.27
CA MET A 118 15.15 -0.59 11.39
C MET A 118 16.18 -0.57 12.53
N ILE A 119 15.78 0.02 13.65
CA ILE A 119 16.65 0.36 14.77
C ILE A 119 16.75 -0.86 15.69
N ASP A 120 17.96 -1.32 15.93
CA ASP A 120 18.27 -2.35 16.92
C ASP A 120 19.38 -1.81 17.84
N ASN A 121 20.62 -2.29 17.79
CA ASN A 121 21.67 -1.78 18.67
C ASN A 121 22.13 -0.32 18.39
N GLY A 122 21.74 0.28 17.27
CA GLY A 122 22.05 1.68 16.91
C GLY A 122 23.52 1.95 16.59
N CYS A 123 24.39 0.94 16.58
CA CYS A 123 25.83 1.09 16.37
C CYS A 123 26.17 1.46 14.92
N THR A 124 25.31 1.07 13.98
CA THR A 124 25.54 1.29 12.54
C THR A 124 25.00 2.65 12.11
N ILE A 125 23.92 3.10 12.73
CA ILE A 125 23.11 4.25 12.32
C ILE A 125 23.77 5.57 12.75
N ASP A 126 24.00 6.46 11.79
CA ASP A 126 24.41 7.83 12.08
C ASP A 126 23.20 8.67 12.53
N PHE A 127 23.25 9.22 13.74
CA PHE A 127 22.12 9.92 14.37
C PHE A 127 21.55 11.05 13.48
N TRP A 128 22.42 11.83 12.82
CA TRP A 128 22.00 13.00 12.06
C TRP A 128 21.83 12.75 10.55
N ARG A 129 22.63 11.84 10.00
CA ARG A 129 22.84 11.68 8.54
C ARG A 129 22.01 10.56 7.93
N ASP A 130 21.63 9.58 8.73
CA ASP A 130 20.80 8.47 8.29
C ASP A 130 19.33 8.73 8.62
N CYS A 131 18.43 8.11 7.86
CA CYS A 131 17.01 8.18 8.15
C CYS A 131 16.56 7.04 9.07
N TRP A 132 16.20 7.39 10.29
CA TRP A 132 15.64 6.49 11.30
C TRP A 132 14.51 7.24 12.01
N GLY A 133 13.40 6.56 12.33
CA GLY A 133 12.23 7.18 12.97
C GLY A 133 11.40 8.15 12.10
N ALA A 134 12.00 8.81 11.10
CA ALA A 134 11.35 9.81 10.23
C ALA A 134 11.56 9.54 8.72
N ASP A 135 10.88 10.35 7.90
CA ASP A 135 10.94 10.28 6.44
C ASP A 135 12.19 10.97 5.84
N LEU A 136 12.84 11.87 6.58
CA LEU A 136 14.09 12.52 6.17
C LEU A 136 15.16 12.36 7.27
N PRO A 137 16.46 12.50 6.92
CA PRO A 137 17.49 12.63 7.95
C PRO A 137 17.24 13.91 8.76
N LEU A 138 17.46 13.85 10.08
CA LEU A 138 17.29 15.00 10.98
C LEU A 138 18.09 16.23 10.51
N MET A 139 19.28 16.03 9.93
CA MET A 139 20.10 17.13 9.39
C MET A 139 19.42 17.90 8.24
N GLU A 140 18.55 17.27 7.46
CA GLU A 140 17.82 17.95 6.37
C GLU A 140 16.56 18.67 6.88
N GLU A 141 16.02 18.22 8.00
CA GLU A 141 14.81 18.78 8.61
C GLU A 141 15.11 20.02 9.44
N VAL A 142 16.18 19.95 10.22
CA VAL A 142 16.61 21.03 11.10
C VAL A 142 17.47 21.97 10.25
N SER A 143 16.89 23.10 9.83
CA SER A 143 17.54 24.11 8.98
C SER A 143 18.67 24.85 9.71
N VAL A 144 19.74 24.14 10.11
CA VAL A 144 20.88 24.68 10.87
C VAL A 144 22.08 24.90 9.95
N GLU A 145 22.82 25.98 10.22
CA GLU A 145 24.05 26.37 9.54
C GLU A 145 25.07 25.22 9.47
N SER A 146 25.68 25.05 8.29
CA SER A 146 26.52 23.87 7.95
C SER A 146 27.77 23.69 8.82
N GLU A 147 28.17 24.72 9.57
CA GLU A 147 29.39 24.74 10.37
C GLU A 147 29.26 23.94 11.67
N ILE A 148 28.04 23.78 12.21
CA ILE A 148 27.78 22.98 13.42
C ILE A 148 27.78 21.47 13.08
N TRP A 149 27.28 21.11 11.90
CA TRP A 149 27.16 19.71 11.46
C TRP A 149 28.48 19.01 11.15
N GLY A 150 29.54 19.78 10.86
CA GLY A 150 30.88 19.24 10.59
C GLY A 150 31.46 18.42 11.76
N SER A 151 30.96 18.67 12.98
CA SER A 151 31.39 18.00 14.22
C SER A 151 30.40 16.92 14.70
N CYS A 152 29.25 16.76 14.05
CA CYS A 152 28.18 15.87 14.47
C CYS A 152 28.34 14.46 13.89
N ASN A 153 29.23 13.65 14.50
CA ASN A 153 29.44 12.23 14.17
C ASN A 153 28.81 11.27 15.20
N ALA A 154 27.74 11.69 15.86
CA ALA A 154 27.07 10.88 16.87
C ALA A 154 26.40 9.65 16.21
N LYS A 155 26.61 8.48 16.81
CA LYS A 155 25.88 7.24 16.50
C LYS A 155 24.60 7.18 17.29
N LEU A 156 23.59 6.50 16.75
CA LEU A 156 22.32 6.32 17.45
C LEU A 156 22.50 5.53 18.77
N SER A 157 23.50 4.66 18.83
CA SER A 157 23.91 3.96 20.06
C SER A 157 24.28 4.88 21.23
N SER A 158 24.51 6.19 21.02
CA SER A 158 24.75 7.12 22.14
C SER A 158 23.51 7.40 22.99
N ILE A 159 22.32 7.11 22.46
CA ILE A 159 21.04 7.28 23.16
C ILE A 159 20.30 5.95 23.33
N ILE A 160 21.01 4.82 23.17
CA ILE A 160 20.49 3.47 23.37
C ILE A 160 21.39 2.76 24.38
N ASP A 161 20.79 2.16 25.40
CA ASP A 161 21.46 1.30 26.37
C ASP A 161 20.86 -0.12 26.38
N GLN A 162 21.31 -0.95 27.33
CA GLN A 162 20.84 -2.34 27.47
C GLN A 162 19.36 -2.44 27.88
N THR A 163 18.77 -1.35 28.37
CA THR A 163 17.37 -1.28 28.81
C THR A 163 16.46 -0.60 27.78
N GLY A 164 17.01 -0.03 26.71
CA GLY A 164 16.28 0.59 25.62
C GLY A 164 16.76 2.01 25.33
N TRP A 165 15.84 2.94 25.09
CA TRP A 165 16.18 4.35 24.84
C TRP A 165 16.62 5.04 26.13
N ASN A 166 17.81 5.66 26.06
CA ASN A 166 18.37 6.51 27.11
C ASN A 166 18.77 7.86 26.51
N ALA A 167 17.77 8.57 26.00
CA ALA A 167 17.94 9.91 25.46
C ALA A 167 17.79 10.95 26.58
N PRO A 168 18.72 11.94 26.69
CA PRO A 168 18.52 13.08 27.58
C PRO A 168 17.18 13.77 27.32
N PRO A 169 16.48 14.32 28.33
CA PRO A 169 15.15 14.92 28.16
C PRO A 169 15.07 15.94 27.02
N LEU A 170 16.07 16.81 26.89
CA LEU A 170 16.16 17.79 25.80
C LEU A 170 16.21 17.15 24.41
N VAL A 171 16.89 16.01 24.26
CA VAL A 171 16.97 15.27 23.00
C VAL A 171 15.65 14.56 22.73
N ALA A 172 15.02 13.99 23.75
CA ALA A 172 13.71 13.34 23.63
C ALA A 172 12.61 14.34 23.22
N GLU A 173 12.59 15.53 23.83
CA GLU A 173 11.68 16.63 23.47
C GLU A 173 11.92 17.09 22.03
N PHE A 174 13.19 17.34 21.67
CA PHE A 174 13.57 17.70 20.30
C PHE A 174 13.11 16.66 19.27
N LEU A 175 13.32 15.37 19.54
CA LEU A 175 12.89 14.29 18.64
C LEU A 175 11.35 14.26 18.50
N ALA A 176 10.63 14.45 19.61
CA ALA A 176 9.17 14.50 19.61
C ALA A 176 8.63 15.69 18.79
N GLU A 177 9.28 16.86 18.85
CA GLU A 177 8.92 18.03 18.03
C GLU A 177 9.08 17.75 16.52
N HIS A 178 10.03 16.91 16.15
CA HIS A 178 10.29 16.50 14.76
C HIS A 178 9.55 15.18 14.39
N GLY A 179 8.51 14.82 15.15
CA GLY A 179 7.63 13.68 14.86
C GLY A 179 8.25 12.31 15.12
N ILE A 180 9.41 12.24 15.79
CA ILE A 180 10.07 11.00 16.20
C ILE A 180 9.72 10.72 17.67
N ASP A 181 8.64 9.97 17.89
CA ASP A 181 8.31 9.45 19.23
C ASP A 181 9.08 8.15 19.49
N LEU A 182 10.13 8.24 20.30
CA LEU A 182 10.97 7.10 20.71
C LEU A 182 10.16 5.96 21.34
N ARG A 183 9.01 6.25 21.97
CA ARG A 183 8.13 5.22 22.57
C ARG A 183 7.48 4.31 21.53
N ASN A 184 7.47 4.72 20.27
CA ASN A 184 6.94 3.94 19.16
C ASN A 184 8.01 3.18 18.38
N LEU A 185 9.28 3.37 18.73
CA LEU A 185 10.43 2.74 18.09
C LEU A 185 10.99 1.71 19.05
N ASP A 186 10.58 0.45 18.92
CA ASP A 186 11.16 -0.59 19.76
C ASP A 186 12.57 -0.95 19.30
N VAL A 187 13.47 -1.09 20.28
CA VAL A 187 14.90 -1.32 20.11
C VAL A 187 15.24 -2.67 20.71
N ASN A 188 15.97 -3.51 19.96
CA ASN A 188 16.56 -4.72 20.51
C ASN A 188 18.09 -4.62 20.47
N CYS A 189 18.71 -4.35 21.61
CA CYS A 189 20.16 -4.18 21.71
C CYS A 189 20.97 -5.44 21.37
N ASN A 190 20.34 -6.62 21.32
CA ASN A 190 21.00 -7.88 20.96
C ASN A 190 21.00 -8.15 19.45
N LEU A 191 20.29 -7.34 18.66
CA LEU A 191 20.23 -7.47 17.21
C LEU A 191 21.07 -6.38 16.53
N HIS A 192 21.44 -6.64 15.28
CA HIS A 192 22.14 -5.67 14.44
C HIS A 192 21.14 -4.85 13.62
N ASP A 193 21.39 -3.55 13.52
CA ASP A 193 20.59 -2.62 12.72
C ASP A 193 20.42 -3.11 11.28
N LYS A 194 19.21 -2.98 10.72
CA LYS A 194 18.91 -3.41 9.35
C LYS A 194 18.43 -2.25 8.50
N ARG A 195 19.03 -2.09 7.31
CA ARG A 195 18.54 -1.14 6.32
C ARG A 195 17.29 -1.71 5.64
N VAL A 196 16.24 -0.89 5.55
CA VAL A 196 14.93 -1.24 4.98
C VAL A 196 14.57 -0.34 3.81
N TRP A 197 13.93 -0.92 2.79
CA TRP A 197 13.40 -0.18 1.65
C TRP A 197 12.03 0.39 1.99
N ARG A 198 11.91 1.72 1.97
CA ARG A 198 10.71 2.43 2.48
C ARG A 198 9.45 2.12 1.68
N HIS A 199 9.61 1.87 0.38
CA HIS A 199 8.50 1.66 -0.56
C HIS A 199 8.02 0.21 -0.63
N HIS A 200 8.27 -0.58 0.42
CA HIS A 200 7.81 -1.94 0.53
C HIS A 200 7.33 -2.23 1.94
N THR A 201 6.17 -2.88 2.07
CA THR A 201 5.51 -3.18 3.35
C THR A 201 6.41 -3.90 4.33
N GLN A 202 7.19 -4.88 3.86
CA GLN A 202 8.14 -5.64 4.66
C GLN A 202 9.58 -5.07 4.65
N GLY A 203 9.81 -3.92 4.02
CA GLY A 203 11.14 -3.31 3.93
C GLY A 203 12.07 -3.96 2.89
N ALA A 204 11.55 -4.85 2.03
CA ALA A 204 12.35 -5.53 1.01
C ALA A 204 12.51 -4.67 -0.25
N PHE A 205 13.70 -4.73 -0.85
CA PHE A 205 13.93 -4.08 -2.14
C PHE A 205 13.37 -4.92 -3.30
N THR A 206 12.50 -4.32 -4.11
CA THR A 206 12.04 -4.94 -5.36
C THR A 206 12.26 -3.98 -6.53
N ILE A 207 12.41 -4.52 -7.74
CA ILE A 207 12.58 -3.70 -8.95
C ILE A 207 11.34 -2.81 -9.16
N GLN A 208 10.15 -3.36 -8.91
CA GLN A 208 8.88 -2.65 -9.06
C GLN A 208 8.76 -1.49 -8.05
N SER A 209 8.98 -1.74 -6.75
CA SER A 209 8.93 -0.68 -5.74
C SER A 209 10.00 0.39 -5.95
N ALA A 210 11.18 0.01 -6.45
CA ALA A 210 12.23 0.96 -6.81
C ALA A 210 11.88 1.82 -8.02
N HIS A 211 11.26 1.21 -9.05
CA HIS A 211 10.76 1.93 -10.21
C HIS A 211 9.69 2.96 -9.82
N GLU A 212 8.74 2.55 -8.99
CA GLU A 212 7.63 3.37 -8.52
C GLU A 212 8.09 4.59 -7.70
N ALA A 213 9.20 4.45 -6.98
CA ALA A 213 9.78 5.50 -6.15
C ALA A 213 10.48 6.62 -6.95
N ILE A 214 11.05 6.31 -8.13
CA ILE A 214 11.89 7.25 -8.89
C ILE A 214 11.23 7.78 -10.17
N ARG A 215 10.12 7.18 -10.62
CA ARG A 215 9.48 7.56 -11.87
C ARG A 215 8.77 8.91 -11.76
N SER A 216 8.68 9.63 -12.88
CA SER A 216 7.78 10.78 -12.98
C SER A 216 6.33 10.31 -13.07
N ARG A 217 5.48 10.88 -12.22
CA ARG A 217 4.04 10.59 -12.14
C ARG A 217 3.25 11.60 -12.96
N ASN A 218 2.31 11.11 -13.75
CA ASN A 218 1.28 11.93 -14.36
C ASN A 218 0.03 11.97 -13.46
N PRO A 219 -0.86 12.96 -13.62
CA PRO A 219 -2.15 12.96 -12.96
C PRO A 219 -2.88 11.64 -13.28
N LYS A 220 -3.32 10.94 -12.23
CA LYS A 220 -4.14 9.75 -12.42
C LYS A 220 -5.41 10.14 -13.17
N ILE A 221 -5.78 9.34 -14.16
CA ILE A 221 -7.01 9.54 -14.91
C ILE A 221 -8.13 8.91 -14.08
N TYR A 222 -8.66 9.67 -13.13
CA TYR A 222 -9.77 9.22 -12.30
C TYR A 222 -11.04 9.04 -13.14
N ASN A 223 -11.81 7.99 -12.86
CA ASN A 223 -13.12 7.68 -13.46
C ASN A 223 -13.12 7.35 -14.96
N CYS A 224 -11.98 6.99 -15.55
CA CYS A 224 -11.93 6.43 -16.90
C CYS A 224 -11.40 5.00 -16.84
N PRO A 225 -12.13 3.99 -17.34
CA PRO A 225 -11.63 2.62 -17.39
C PRO A 225 -10.40 2.55 -18.31
N HIS A 226 -9.29 1.95 -17.84
CA HIS A 226 -8.02 1.97 -18.55
C HIS A 226 -7.88 0.81 -19.54
N ASN A 227 -8.56 -0.29 -19.26
CA ASN A 227 -8.55 -1.48 -20.08
C ASN A 227 -9.99 -2.07 -20.17
N MET A 228 -10.18 -3.06 -21.05
CA MET A 228 -11.48 -3.70 -21.23
C MET A 228 -11.97 -4.37 -19.95
N LYS A 229 -11.08 -4.89 -19.10
CA LYS A 229 -11.43 -5.50 -17.82
C LYS A 229 -12.00 -4.46 -16.86
N ASP A 230 -11.37 -3.30 -16.70
CA ASP A 230 -11.89 -2.19 -15.89
C ASP A 230 -13.27 -1.76 -16.38
N MET A 231 -13.44 -1.64 -17.71
CA MET A 231 -14.75 -1.32 -18.30
C MET A 231 -15.80 -2.35 -17.87
N LEU A 232 -15.48 -3.66 -17.89
CA LEU A 232 -16.40 -4.71 -17.48
C LEU A 232 -16.66 -4.69 -15.96
N GLU A 233 -15.64 -4.42 -15.14
CA GLU A 233 -15.70 -4.36 -13.69
C GLU A 233 -16.44 -3.13 -13.15
N MET A 234 -16.59 -2.06 -13.93
CA MET A 234 -17.47 -0.94 -13.58
C MET A 234 -18.91 -1.39 -13.31
N GLY A 235 -19.34 -2.50 -13.93
CA GLY A 235 -20.63 -3.13 -13.70
C GLY A 235 -20.71 -4.01 -12.45
N ASP A 236 -19.61 -4.25 -11.73
CA ASP A 236 -19.57 -5.22 -10.62
C ASP A 236 -20.43 -4.82 -9.41
N ARG A 237 -20.68 -3.51 -9.26
CA ARG A 237 -21.55 -2.98 -8.21
C ARG A 237 -23.04 -2.99 -8.60
N MET A 238 -23.33 -3.26 -9.87
CA MET A 238 -24.70 -3.34 -10.38
C MET A 238 -25.28 -4.72 -10.04
N SER A 239 -26.60 -4.84 -10.12
CA SER A 239 -27.24 -6.14 -9.98
C SER A 239 -26.80 -7.10 -11.09
N LEU A 240 -26.85 -8.41 -10.83
CA LEU A 240 -26.26 -9.42 -11.72
C LEU A 240 -26.83 -9.34 -13.15
N TYR A 241 -28.13 -9.11 -13.30
CA TYR A 241 -28.75 -8.91 -14.61
C TYR A 241 -28.23 -7.65 -15.31
N ILE A 242 -28.17 -6.52 -14.60
CA ILE A 242 -27.66 -5.25 -15.15
C ILE A 242 -26.18 -5.36 -15.52
N LYS A 243 -25.41 -6.12 -14.73
CA LYS A 243 -24.01 -6.42 -14.98
C LYS A 243 -23.82 -7.20 -16.29
N ASP A 244 -24.69 -8.16 -16.61
CA ASP A 244 -24.65 -8.85 -17.90
C ASP A 244 -24.93 -7.90 -19.07
N LEU A 245 -25.94 -7.04 -18.93
CA LEU A 245 -26.25 -6.01 -19.94
C LEU A 245 -25.09 -5.04 -20.13
N TRP A 246 -24.45 -4.64 -19.04
CA TRP A 246 -23.28 -3.76 -19.06
C TRP A 246 -22.11 -4.42 -19.79
N ARG A 247 -21.82 -5.69 -19.49
CA ARG A 247 -20.77 -6.47 -20.17
C ARG A 247 -21.05 -6.59 -21.66
N ALA A 248 -22.28 -6.92 -22.05
CA ALA A 248 -22.70 -6.97 -23.44
C ALA A 248 -22.49 -5.62 -24.14
N ALA A 249 -22.90 -4.52 -23.49
CA ALA A 249 -22.72 -3.17 -24.03
C ALA A 249 -21.24 -2.84 -24.27
N VAL A 250 -20.35 -3.12 -23.32
CA VAL A 250 -18.90 -2.88 -23.44
C VAL A 250 -18.28 -3.70 -24.56
N ILE A 251 -18.59 -5.01 -24.62
CA ILE A 251 -18.04 -5.93 -25.62
C ILE A 251 -18.47 -5.51 -27.03
N HIS A 252 -19.78 -5.33 -27.23
CA HIS A 252 -20.32 -5.00 -28.54
C HIS A 252 -19.95 -3.58 -28.98
N LEU A 253 -19.88 -2.61 -28.07
CA LEU A 253 -19.39 -1.27 -28.41
C LEU A 253 -17.94 -1.31 -28.90
N SER A 254 -17.07 -2.05 -28.19
CA SER A 254 -15.65 -2.19 -28.57
C SER A 254 -15.52 -2.85 -29.95
N GLN A 255 -16.27 -3.92 -30.20
CA GLN A 255 -16.31 -4.61 -31.49
C GLN A 255 -16.80 -3.69 -32.61
N LEU A 256 -17.90 -2.96 -32.39
CA LEU A 256 -18.47 -2.06 -33.39
C LEU A 256 -17.55 -0.88 -33.71
N ILE A 257 -16.87 -0.30 -32.70
CA ILE A 257 -15.86 0.74 -32.91
C ILE A 257 -14.69 0.22 -33.74
N TRP A 258 -14.19 -0.99 -33.42
CA TRP A 258 -13.10 -1.61 -34.16
C TRP A 258 -13.49 -1.87 -35.62
N LEU A 259 -14.67 -2.44 -35.86
CA LEU A 259 -15.20 -2.67 -37.21
C LEU A 259 -15.38 -1.36 -37.98
N ALA A 260 -15.95 -0.34 -37.34
CA ALA A 260 -16.16 0.97 -37.95
C ALA A 260 -14.82 1.63 -38.33
N ARG A 261 -13.82 1.61 -37.43
CA ARG A 261 -12.47 2.11 -37.69
C ARG A 261 -11.85 1.40 -38.89
N ASN A 262 -11.94 0.07 -38.94
CA ASN A 262 -11.36 -0.71 -40.03
C ASN A 262 -12.05 -0.44 -41.37
N SER A 263 -13.37 -0.25 -41.38
CA SER A 263 -14.10 0.18 -42.58
C SER A 263 -13.60 1.52 -43.10
N VAL A 264 -13.39 2.50 -42.22
CA VAL A 264 -12.88 3.82 -42.62
C VAL A 264 -11.45 3.74 -43.15
N ILE A 265 -10.56 3.01 -42.46
CA ILE A 265 -9.13 2.95 -42.81
C ILE A 265 -8.85 2.08 -44.05
N PHE A 266 -9.50 0.93 -44.15
CA PHE A 266 -9.15 -0.08 -45.17
C PHE A 266 -10.17 -0.22 -46.29
N LYS A 267 -11.38 0.33 -46.15
CA LYS A 267 -12.44 0.26 -47.16
C LYS A 267 -12.94 1.63 -47.63
N GLU A 268 -12.34 2.72 -47.13
CA GLU A 268 -12.71 4.11 -47.46
C GLU A 268 -14.20 4.44 -47.23
N GLU A 269 -14.85 3.72 -46.33
CA GLU A 269 -16.26 3.95 -46.00
C GLU A 269 -16.44 5.18 -45.09
N ARG A 270 -17.62 5.83 -45.17
CA ARG A 270 -17.97 6.94 -44.27
C ARG A 270 -18.45 6.42 -42.91
N PHE A 271 -18.08 7.12 -41.84
CA PHE A 271 -18.52 6.82 -40.47
C PHE A 271 -19.96 7.31 -40.21
N PHE A 272 -20.83 6.41 -39.73
CA PHE A 272 -22.22 6.73 -39.36
C PHE A 272 -22.52 6.30 -37.91
N GLY A 273 -22.43 7.23 -36.96
CA GLY A 273 -22.63 6.94 -35.53
C GLY A 273 -24.02 6.37 -35.18
N ASN A 274 -25.08 6.79 -35.87
CA ASN A 274 -26.43 6.27 -35.64
C ASN A 274 -26.56 4.77 -35.96
N LYS A 275 -25.84 4.27 -36.97
CA LYS A 275 -25.82 2.85 -37.31
C LYS A 275 -25.25 2.01 -36.16
N ILE A 276 -24.14 2.48 -35.57
CA ILE A 276 -23.52 1.84 -34.41
C ILE A 276 -24.49 1.81 -33.22
N LYS A 277 -25.19 2.92 -32.96
CA LYS A 277 -26.17 3.00 -31.86
C LYS A 277 -27.29 1.98 -32.01
N VAL A 278 -27.88 1.86 -33.20
CA VAL A 278 -28.97 0.92 -33.46
C VAL A 278 -28.49 -0.53 -33.33
N GLN A 279 -27.34 -0.85 -33.91
CA GLN A 279 -26.76 -2.20 -33.82
C GLN A 279 -26.42 -2.57 -32.37
N LEU A 280 -25.85 -1.64 -31.60
CA LEU A 280 -25.53 -1.85 -30.20
C LEU A 280 -26.78 -2.18 -29.38
N LEU A 281 -27.86 -1.42 -29.55
CA LEU A 281 -29.11 -1.67 -28.82
C LEU A 281 -29.73 -3.02 -29.17
N ALA A 282 -29.65 -3.46 -30.44
CA ALA A 282 -30.14 -4.77 -30.84
C ALA A 282 -29.35 -5.91 -30.17
N LEU A 283 -28.01 -5.82 -30.16
CA LEU A 283 -27.14 -6.80 -29.53
C LEU A 283 -27.32 -6.86 -28.00
N ILE A 284 -27.54 -5.71 -27.34
CA ILE A 284 -27.85 -5.68 -25.90
C ILE A 284 -29.18 -6.40 -25.62
N LYS A 285 -30.21 -6.21 -26.46
CA LYS A 285 -31.50 -6.89 -26.31
C LYS A 285 -31.40 -8.41 -26.49
N GLU A 286 -30.59 -8.86 -27.43
CA GLU A 286 -30.30 -10.28 -27.62
C GLU A 286 -29.58 -10.85 -26.39
N ALA A 287 -28.53 -10.19 -25.90
CA ALA A 287 -27.84 -10.59 -24.67
C ALA A 287 -28.78 -10.62 -23.45
N ALA A 288 -29.71 -9.68 -23.36
CA ALA A 288 -30.72 -9.66 -22.30
C ALA A 288 -31.61 -10.91 -22.30
N SER A 289 -31.93 -11.46 -23.48
CA SER A 289 -32.73 -12.69 -23.62
C SER A 289 -32.00 -13.97 -23.23
N LEU A 290 -30.66 -13.93 -23.21
CA LEU A 290 -29.79 -15.06 -22.88
C LEU A 290 -29.32 -15.06 -21.41
N SER A 291 -29.50 -13.96 -20.68
CA SER A 291 -29.07 -13.88 -19.28
C SER A 291 -30.03 -14.63 -18.36
N ASP A 292 -29.49 -15.46 -17.45
CA ASP A 292 -30.21 -16.16 -16.39
C ASP A 292 -30.17 -15.44 -15.02
N ASN A 293 -29.62 -14.23 -14.99
CA ASN A 293 -29.41 -13.47 -13.76
C ASN A 293 -30.61 -12.58 -13.39
N TRP A 294 -30.58 -12.09 -12.14
CA TRP A 294 -31.64 -11.26 -11.55
C TRP A 294 -31.16 -9.82 -11.26
N MET A 295 -32.11 -8.88 -11.24
CA MET A 295 -31.90 -7.50 -10.79
C MET A 295 -32.27 -7.32 -9.31
N ASN A 296 -31.59 -6.41 -8.60
CA ASN A 296 -31.79 -6.15 -7.16
C ASN A 296 -33.04 -5.28 -6.91
N ASN A 297 -33.84 -5.03 -7.94
CA ASN A 297 -35.06 -4.21 -7.90
C ASN A 297 -34.85 -2.76 -7.40
N THR A 298 -33.66 -2.20 -7.59
CA THR A 298 -33.41 -0.79 -7.27
C THR A 298 -34.09 0.14 -8.30
N ILE A 299 -34.33 1.39 -7.92
CA ILE A 299 -34.85 2.42 -8.85
C ILE A 299 -33.91 2.58 -10.06
N LEU A 300 -32.60 2.48 -9.84
CA LEU A 300 -31.59 2.58 -10.89
C LEU A 300 -31.71 1.42 -11.89
N ASP A 301 -31.89 0.19 -11.41
CA ASP A 301 -32.05 -1.00 -12.26
C ASP A 301 -33.26 -0.83 -13.20
N LEU A 302 -34.39 -0.37 -12.66
CA LEU A 302 -35.61 -0.12 -13.42
C LEU A 302 -35.43 0.97 -14.49
N GLN A 303 -34.71 2.04 -14.16
CA GLN A 303 -34.39 3.10 -15.11
C GLN A 303 -33.49 2.61 -16.25
N ILE A 304 -32.50 1.77 -15.95
CA ILE A 304 -31.59 1.20 -16.96
C ILE A 304 -32.36 0.28 -17.91
N VAL A 305 -33.14 -0.66 -17.36
CA VAL A 305 -33.96 -1.60 -18.15
C VAL A 305 -34.93 -0.87 -19.06
N SER A 306 -35.61 0.16 -18.53
CA SER A 306 -36.52 1.01 -19.29
C SER A 306 -35.80 1.74 -20.45
N LYS A 307 -34.64 2.35 -20.20
CA LYS A 307 -33.87 3.06 -21.24
C LYS A 307 -33.30 2.12 -22.32
N LEU A 308 -32.92 0.89 -21.97
CA LEU A 308 -32.43 -0.10 -22.92
C LEU A 308 -33.57 -0.82 -23.66
N GLY A 309 -34.79 -0.74 -23.15
CA GLY A 309 -35.97 -1.41 -23.70
C GLY A 309 -35.85 -2.94 -23.63
N VAL A 310 -35.37 -3.45 -22.49
CA VAL A 310 -35.26 -4.90 -22.19
C VAL A 310 -36.30 -5.32 -21.14
N HIS A 311 -36.48 -6.62 -20.92
CA HIS A 311 -37.47 -7.13 -19.96
C HIS A 311 -36.94 -7.08 -18.51
N VAL A 312 -37.86 -7.06 -17.54
CA VAL A 312 -37.55 -7.00 -16.10
C VAL A 312 -37.31 -8.43 -15.55
N ARG A 313 -36.29 -8.64 -14.71
CA ARG A 313 -35.98 -9.94 -14.06
C ARG A 313 -35.80 -9.83 -12.54
N ALA A 314 -36.91 -9.75 -11.81
CA ALA A 314 -36.89 -9.49 -10.36
C ALA A 314 -36.19 -10.59 -9.54
N GLN A 315 -35.38 -10.20 -8.55
CA GLN A 315 -34.70 -11.14 -7.65
C GLN A 315 -35.67 -12.05 -6.88
N PRO A 316 -35.38 -13.35 -6.75
CA PRO A 316 -36.03 -14.20 -5.76
C PRO A 316 -35.68 -13.73 -4.33
N LEU A 317 -36.57 -13.99 -3.37
CA LEU A 317 -36.38 -13.60 -1.97
C LEU A 317 -35.03 -14.14 -1.41
N PRO A 318 -34.17 -13.29 -0.81
CA PRO A 318 -32.88 -13.72 -0.30
C PRO A 318 -33.01 -14.70 0.87
N CYS A 319 -32.12 -15.69 0.93
CA CYS A 319 -31.99 -16.58 2.09
C CYS A 319 -31.26 -15.84 3.22
N ILE A 320 -31.89 -15.74 4.39
CA ILE A 320 -31.30 -15.12 5.58
C ILE A 320 -30.40 -16.14 6.27
N ALA A 321 -29.10 -15.87 6.31
CA ALA A 321 -28.14 -16.64 7.10
C ALA A 321 -27.86 -15.92 8.42
N SER A 322 -27.94 -16.64 9.54
CA SER A 322 -27.61 -16.07 10.84
C SER A 322 -26.09 -15.92 11.02
N CYS A 323 -25.60 -14.70 11.23
CA CYS A 323 -24.23 -14.45 11.68
C CYS A 323 -24.24 -14.26 13.19
N ARG A 324 -23.58 -15.16 13.95
CA ARG A 324 -23.50 -15.07 15.41
C ARG A 324 -22.08 -14.78 15.86
N TRP A 325 -21.89 -13.72 16.64
CA TRP A 325 -20.64 -13.47 17.35
C TRP A 325 -20.44 -14.55 18.42
N LYS A 326 -19.20 -15.02 18.58
CA LYS A 326 -18.87 -16.06 19.56
C LYS A 326 -18.17 -15.46 20.78
N PHE A 327 -18.67 -15.84 21.95
CA PHE A 327 -18.06 -15.53 23.25
C PHE A 327 -16.64 -16.12 23.35
N PRO A 328 -15.69 -15.42 24.00
CA PRO A 328 -14.39 -15.99 24.36
C PRO A 328 -14.52 -17.03 25.49
N TRP A 329 -13.45 -17.76 25.76
CA TRP A 329 -13.40 -18.69 26.87
C TRP A 329 -13.27 -17.97 28.21
N LEU A 330 -13.48 -18.70 29.31
CA LEU A 330 -13.31 -18.17 30.67
C LEU A 330 -11.89 -17.60 30.85
N GLU A 331 -11.79 -16.43 31.49
CA GLU A 331 -10.54 -15.65 31.70
C GLU A 331 -9.88 -15.08 30.42
N GLU A 332 -10.50 -15.25 29.26
CA GLU A 332 -10.02 -14.67 28.02
C GLU A 332 -10.81 -13.40 27.67
N VAL A 333 -10.09 -12.36 27.26
CA VAL A 333 -10.69 -11.11 26.80
C VAL A 333 -10.71 -11.10 25.28
N LYS A 334 -11.89 -10.89 24.70
CA LYS A 334 -12.04 -10.73 23.26
C LYS A 334 -12.01 -9.25 22.87
N ILE A 335 -11.10 -8.88 21.98
CA ILE A 335 -10.96 -7.51 21.49
C ILE A 335 -11.32 -7.46 20.00
N ASN A 336 -12.43 -6.81 19.69
CA ASN A 336 -12.81 -6.52 18.32
C ASN A 336 -12.23 -5.15 17.92
N TYR A 337 -11.49 -5.08 16.81
CA TYR A 337 -10.96 -3.81 16.29
C TYR A 337 -11.47 -3.50 14.88
N ASN A 338 -11.48 -2.21 14.55
CA ASN A 338 -11.69 -1.73 13.19
C ASN A 338 -10.91 -0.42 12.98
N SER A 339 -10.62 -0.09 11.72
CA SER A 339 -10.08 1.19 11.32
C SER A 339 -11.02 1.90 10.34
N SER A 340 -10.99 3.24 10.33
CA SER A 340 -11.76 4.04 9.39
C SER A 340 -10.88 5.15 8.82
N THR A 341 -10.95 5.37 7.51
CA THR A 341 -10.17 6.40 6.82
C THR A 341 -11.06 7.29 5.93
N LEU A 342 -10.82 8.59 5.91
CA LEU A 342 -11.44 9.56 4.99
C LEU A 342 -10.51 9.78 3.79
N GLY A 343 -10.51 8.82 2.87
CA GLY A 343 -9.58 8.78 1.73
C GLY A 343 -8.55 7.65 1.88
N ASN A 344 -7.66 7.53 0.89
CA ASN A 344 -6.61 6.52 0.87
C ASN A 344 -5.38 7.01 0.06
N PRO A 345 -4.39 7.67 0.69
CA PRO A 345 -4.31 7.99 2.13
C PRO A 345 -5.29 9.10 2.54
N GLY A 346 -5.67 9.13 3.82
CA GLY A 346 -6.60 10.12 4.36
C GLY A 346 -6.62 10.12 5.89
N LYS A 347 -7.38 11.04 6.50
CA LYS A 347 -7.50 11.10 7.96
C LYS A 347 -8.05 9.78 8.49
N ALA A 348 -7.35 9.17 9.44
CA ALA A 348 -7.57 7.82 9.91
C ALA A 348 -7.84 7.78 11.42
N GLY A 349 -8.65 6.83 11.84
CA GLY A 349 -8.90 6.52 13.24
C GLY A 349 -9.20 5.04 13.45
N LEU A 350 -9.10 4.60 14.70
CA LEU A 350 -9.39 3.23 15.10
C LEU A 350 -10.45 3.18 16.20
N GLY A 351 -11.08 2.01 16.33
CA GLY A 351 -12.03 1.69 17.38
C GLY A 351 -11.81 0.27 17.88
N LEU A 352 -11.78 0.11 19.20
CA LEU A 352 -11.56 -1.16 19.90
C LEU A 352 -12.70 -1.41 20.88
N ILE A 353 -13.17 -2.65 20.95
CA ILE A 353 -14.19 -3.11 21.90
C ILE A 353 -13.66 -4.34 22.62
N ALA A 354 -13.49 -4.27 23.94
CA ALA A 354 -13.10 -5.41 24.75
C ALA A 354 -14.30 -6.03 25.45
N ARG A 355 -14.44 -7.35 25.40
CA ARG A 355 -15.53 -8.11 26.04
C ARG A 355 -15.01 -9.31 26.83
N ASN A 356 -15.70 -9.63 27.92
CA ASN A 356 -15.43 -10.83 28.72
C ASN A 356 -16.15 -12.07 28.16
N TYR A 357 -16.02 -13.21 28.86
CA TYR A 357 -16.66 -14.49 28.53
C TYR A 357 -18.21 -14.46 28.59
N SER A 358 -18.79 -13.56 29.39
CA SER A 358 -20.23 -13.32 29.46
C SER A 358 -20.75 -12.40 28.35
N GLY A 359 -19.84 -11.79 27.57
CA GLY A 359 -20.14 -10.82 26.53
C GLY A 359 -20.27 -9.38 27.04
N ASP A 360 -20.05 -9.14 28.33
CA ASP A 360 -20.08 -7.80 28.90
C ASP A 360 -18.94 -6.97 28.31
N VAL A 361 -19.25 -5.72 27.94
CA VAL A 361 -18.25 -4.78 27.46
C VAL A 361 -17.39 -4.33 28.65
N LEU A 362 -16.11 -4.71 28.62
CA LEU A 362 -15.12 -4.26 29.60
C LEU A 362 -14.72 -2.80 29.34
N GLY A 363 -14.66 -2.43 28.06
CA GLY A 363 -14.44 -1.05 27.66
C GLY A 363 -14.44 -0.85 26.16
N VAL A 364 -14.34 0.41 25.78
CA VAL A 364 -14.25 0.88 24.38
C VAL A 364 -13.16 1.91 24.28
N ARG A 365 -12.28 1.78 23.28
CA ARG A 365 -11.25 2.77 22.98
C ARG A 365 -11.42 3.30 21.57
N THR A 366 -11.31 4.61 21.41
CA THR A 366 -11.20 5.27 20.11
C THR A 366 -9.94 6.11 20.07
N LYS A 367 -9.22 6.11 18.94
CA LYS A 367 -7.96 6.84 18.82
C LYS A 367 -7.76 7.42 17.42
N GLY A 368 -7.21 8.62 17.35
CA GLY A 368 -6.79 9.25 16.11
C GLY A 368 -5.45 8.71 15.62
N LEU A 369 -5.36 8.36 14.33
CA LEU A 369 -4.17 7.78 13.71
C LEU A 369 -3.44 8.73 12.74
N GLY A 370 -3.92 9.97 12.59
CA GLY A 370 -3.34 10.92 11.63
C GLY A 370 -3.76 10.62 10.20
N VAL A 371 -2.84 10.71 9.24
CA VAL A 371 -3.11 10.45 7.82
C VAL A 371 -2.47 9.14 7.40
N LEU A 372 -3.29 8.11 7.14
CA LEU A 372 -2.83 6.77 6.79
C LEU A 372 -3.61 6.22 5.59
N CYS A 373 -3.03 5.22 4.93
CA CYS A 373 -3.80 4.35 4.05
C CYS A 373 -4.57 3.30 4.87
N ARG A 374 -5.65 2.76 4.31
CA ARG A 374 -6.49 1.78 5.03
C ARG A 374 -5.70 0.56 5.52
N PRO A 375 -4.86 -0.12 4.72
CA PRO A 375 -4.08 -1.27 5.20
C PRO A 375 -3.15 -0.93 6.37
N GLU A 376 -2.54 0.26 6.38
CA GLU A 376 -1.72 0.72 7.50
C GLU A 376 -2.57 0.94 8.75
N ALA A 377 -3.69 1.65 8.62
CA ALA A 377 -4.59 1.93 9.74
C ALA A 377 -5.11 0.65 10.42
N GLU A 378 -5.41 -0.39 9.65
CA GLU A 378 -5.79 -1.72 10.16
C GLU A 378 -4.66 -2.37 10.99
N CYS A 379 -3.41 -2.26 10.52
CA CYS A 379 -2.25 -2.80 11.24
C CYS A 379 -1.96 -2.02 12.53
N TYR A 380 -2.14 -0.69 12.52
CA TYR A 380 -2.03 0.11 13.74
C TYR A 380 -3.16 -0.21 14.73
N ALA A 381 -4.39 -0.46 14.25
CA ALA A 381 -5.51 -0.84 15.11
C ALA A 381 -5.28 -2.18 15.82
N MET A 382 -4.72 -3.18 15.12
CA MET A 382 -4.28 -4.45 15.72
C MET A 382 -3.27 -4.23 16.86
N LEU A 383 -2.21 -3.45 16.60
CA LEU A 383 -1.20 -3.19 17.62
C LEU A 383 -1.75 -2.41 18.80
N GLU A 384 -2.62 -1.43 18.55
CA GLU A 384 -3.26 -0.68 19.63
C GLU A 384 -4.15 -1.58 20.49
N ALA A 385 -4.80 -2.59 19.91
CA ALA A 385 -5.55 -3.59 20.67
C ALA A 385 -4.65 -4.37 21.64
N MET A 386 -3.45 -4.77 21.19
CA MET A 386 -2.47 -5.43 22.05
C MET A 386 -1.92 -4.50 23.11
N ILE A 387 -1.53 -3.27 22.75
CA ILE A 387 -1.04 -2.26 23.71
C ILE A 387 -2.09 -2.03 24.78
N TRP A 388 -3.35 -1.83 24.39
CA TRP A 388 -4.44 -1.66 25.33
C TRP A 388 -4.60 -2.85 26.27
N ALA A 389 -4.47 -4.08 25.76
CA ALA A 389 -4.50 -5.27 26.60
C ALA A 389 -3.35 -5.30 27.63
N THR A 390 -2.14 -4.86 27.24
CA THR A 390 -1.02 -4.74 28.18
C THR A 390 -1.26 -3.68 29.25
N GLU A 391 -1.84 -2.52 28.90
CA GLU A 391 -2.22 -1.47 29.84
C GLU A 391 -3.26 -1.96 30.87
N MET A 392 -4.17 -2.83 30.43
CA MET A 392 -5.23 -3.40 31.29
C MET A 392 -4.81 -4.68 32.05
N GLY A 393 -3.59 -5.18 31.83
CA GLY A 393 -3.09 -6.39 32.49
C GLY A 393 -3.65 -7.70 31.94
N TRP A 394 -4.26 -7.70 30.74
CA TRP A 394 -4.88 -8.90 30.17
C TRP A 394 -3.84 -9.83 29.52
N GLN A 395 -3.72 -11.04 30.05
CA GLN A 395 -2.69 -12.01 29.65
C GLN A 395 -3.16 -13.04 28.62
N LYS A 396 -4.48 -13.26 28.51
CA LYS A 396 -5.14 -14.18 27.57
C LYS A 396 -6.10 -13.39 26.71
N ILE A 397 -5.76 -13.16 25.44
CA ILE A 397 -6.56 -12.33 24.54
C ILE A 397 -6.88 -13.01 23.22
N TRP A 398 -8.07 -12.69 22.71
CA TRP A 398 -8.53 -13.05 21.39
C TRP A 398 -8.87 -11.78 20.61
N ILE A 399 -8.03 -11.43 19.64
CA ILE A 399 -8.26 -10.29 18.76
C ILE A 399 -9.00 -10.72 17.50
N GLU A 400 -10.01 -9.95 17.10
CA GLU A 400 -10.84 -10.25 15.94
C GLU A 400 -11.16 -9.00 15.11
N ALA A 401 -11.13 -9.13 13.78
CA ALA A 401 -11.45 -8.04 12.85
C ALA A 401 -12.11 -8.51 11.57
N ASP A 402 -12.73 -7.56 10.84
CA ASP A 402 -13.41 -7.79 9.57
C ASP A 402 -12.53 -7.54 8.32
N TYR A 403 -11.28 -7.13 8.53
CA TYR A 403 -10.28 -7.00 7.47
C TYR A 403 -9.30 -8.18 7.47
N ASP A 404 -9.67 -9.25 6.78
CA ASP A 404 -8.91 -10.52 6.74
C ASP A 404 -7.44 -10.35 6.31
N ALA A 405 -7.12 -9.37 5.46
CA ALA A 405 -5.74 -9.13 5.05
C ALA A 405 -4.82 -8.67 6.20
N SER A 406 -5.32 -7.88 7.16
CA SER A 406 -4.52 -7.53 8.34
C SER A 406 -4.35 -8.76 9.24
N VAL A 407 -5.42 -9.50 9.52
CA VAL A 407 -5.38 -10.74 10.31
C VAL A 407 -4.36 -11.74 9.74
N ARG A 408 -4.39 -12.01 8.43
CA ARG A 408 -3.41 -12.90 7.77
C ARG A 408 -1.99 -12.37 7.87
N SER A 409 -1.79 -11.06 7.78
CA SER A 409 -0.47 -10.45 7.90
C SER A 409 0.16 -10.73 9.26
N PHE A 410 -0.59 -10.61 10.35
CA PHE A 410 -0.08 -10.91 11.70
C PHE A 410 0.10 -12.41 11.94
N ASN A 411 -0.85 -13.24 11.53
CA ASN A 411 -0.75 -14.70 11.67
C ASN A 411 0.46 -15.29 10.91
N ASN A 412 0.81 -14.73 9.76
CA ASN A 412 1.95 -15.18 8.96
C ASN A 412 3.27 -14.45 9.27
N ASN A 413 3.32 -13.62 10.32
CA ASN A 413 4.47 -12.75 10.64
C ASN A 413 4.93 -11.85 9.48
N ALA A 414 4.02 -11.52 8.55
CA ALA A 414 4.23 -10.67 7.39
C ALA A 414 3.97 -9.19 7.68
N VAL A 415 4.12 -8.77 8.94
CA VAL A 415 3.81 -7.44 9.48
C VAL A 415 4.64 -6.34 8.82
N LEU A 416 4.06 -5.14 8.72
CA LEU A 416 4.74 -3.93 8.26
C LEU A 416 6.08 -3.76 9.00
N TRP A 417 7.16 -3.46 8.27
CA TRP A 417 8.49 -3.38 8.85
C TRP A 417 8.58 -2.35 9.99
N LYS A 418 7.85 -1.23 9.87
CA LYS A 418 7.74 -0.19 10.91
C LYS A 418 7.16 -0.69 12.23
N LEU A 419 6.39 -1.78 12.17
CA LEU A 419 5.60 -2.32 13.26
C LEU A 419 6.18 -3.63 13.81
N ARG A 420 7.25 -4.15 13.20
CA ARG A 420 7.76 -5.50 13.45
C ARG A 420 8.32 -5.67 14.86
N ASN A 421 9.13 -4.72 15.34
CA ASN A 421 9.72 -4.79 16.67
C ASN A 421 8.63 -4.73 17.75
N LYS A 422 7.64 -3.85 17.58
CA LYS A 422 6.47 -3.73 18.46
C LYS A 422 5.62 -4.99 18.51
N TRP A 423 5.34 -5.57 17.34
CA TRP A 423 4.68 -6.86 17.25
C TRP A 423 5.45 -7.95 18.00
N ALA A 424 6.75 -8.10 17.75
CA ALA A 424 7.58 -9.12 18.40
C ALA A 424 7.67 -8.93 19.92
N GLY A 425 7.79 -7.68 20.39
CA GLY A 425 7.82 -7.37 21.82
C GLY A 425 6.50 -7.69 22.52
N LEU A 426 5.38 -7.27 21.93
CA LEU A 426 4.05 -7.49 22.51
C LEU A 426 3.65 -8.96 22.53
N GLN A 427 4.07 -9.77 21.56
CA GLN A 427 3.79 -11.22 21.56
C GLN A 427 4.26 -11.91 22.84
N ASN A 428 5.41 -11.51 23.38
CA ASN A 428 6.00 -12.13 24.56
C ASN A 428 5.23 -11.84 25.86
N TYR A 429 4.36 -10.82 25.86
CA TYR A 429 3.55 -10.45 27.02
C TYR A 429 2.37 -11.40 27.23
N PHE A 430 1.82 -11.98 26.17
CA PHE A 430 0.57 -12.73 26.25
C PHE A 430 0.84 -14.24 26.41
N THR A 431 0.31 -14.82 27.48
CA THR A 431 0.27 -16.28 27.67
C THR A 431 -0.56 -16.99 26.60
N LEU A 432 -1.61 -16.33 26.09
CA LEU A 432 -2.44 -16.80 24.99
C LEU A 432 -2.84 -15.61 24.11
N LEU A 433 -2.43 -15.66 22.84
CA LEU A 433 -2.83 -14.70 21.81
C LEU A 433 -3.50 -15.45 20.66
N ARG A 434 -4.77 -15.14 20.38
CA ARG A 434 -5.48 -15.63 19.20
C ARG A 434 -5.89 -14.49 18.30
N ILE A 435 -5.77 -14.69 16.99
CA ILE A 435 -6.17 -13.70 15.98
C ILE A 435 -7.04 -14.37 14.93
N SER A 436 -8.28 -13.88 14.74
CA SER A 436 -9.21 -14.41 13.76
C SER A 436 -9.94 -13.33 12.97
N SER A 437 -10.55 -13.74 11.85
CA SER A 437 -11.42 -12.86 11.06
C SER A 437 -12.89 -13.08 11.44
N ILE A 438 -13.71 -12.04 11.30
CA ILE A 438 -15.17 -12.08 11.43
C ILE A 438 -15.84 -11.40 10.23
N TRP A 439 -17.10 -11.73 9.98
CA TRP A 439 -17.94 -10.99 9.04
C TRP A 439 -18.16 -9.55 9.52
N LYS A 440 -18.35 -8.62 8.57
CA LYS A 440 -18.51 -7.19 8.85
C LYS A 440 -19.69 -6.92 9.78
N GLU A 441 -20.77 -7.69 9.60
CA GLU A 441 -22.00 -7.65 10.40
C GLU A 441 -21.70 -7.94 11.89
N GLY A 442 -20.74 -8.82 12.17
CA GLY A 442 -20.31 -9.15 13.53
C GLY A 442 -19.32 -8.17 14.15
N ASN A 443 -18.77 -7.22 13.37
CA ASN A 443 -17.77 -6.24 13.83
C ASN A 443 -18.33 -4.80 13.92
N PHE A 444 -19.66 -4.63 13.91
CA PHE A 444 -20.31 -3.32 13.79
C PHE A 444 -19.92 -2.34 14.91
N SER A 445 -19.77 -2.82 16.15
CA SER A 445 -19.47 -1.96 17.30
C SER A 445 -18.09 -1.32 17.18
N ALA A 446 -17.09 -2.09 16.75
CA ALA A 446 -15.74 -1.59 16.51
C ALA A 446 -15.71 -0.62 15.32
N ALA A 447 -16.48 -0.91 14.25
CA ALA A 447 -16.61 -0.01 13.10
C ALA A 447 -17.19 1.35 13.50
N GLN A 448 -18.19 1.37 14.38
CA GLN A 448 -18.81 2.61 14.87
C GLN A 448 -17.83 3.43 15.73
N ALA A 449 -17.09 2.75 16.61
CA ALA A 449 -16.03 3.36 17.40
C ALA A 449 -14.92 3.97 16.50
N ALA A 450 -14.51 3.26 15.44
CA ALA A 450 -13.46 3.72 14.53
C ALA A 450 -13.82 5.01 13.77
N LYS A 451 -15.11 5.18 13.42
CA LYS A 451 -15.60 6.42 12.80
C LYS A 451 -15.40 7.65 13.68
N LYS A 452 -15.54 7.49 15.01
CA LYS A 452 -15.28 8.57 15.97
C LYS A 452 -13.78 8.88 16.06
N GLY A 453 -12.94 7.85 16.03
CA GLY A 453 -11.48 7.97 16.04
C GLY A 453 -10.93 8.90 14.95
N ILE A 454 -11.58 8.96 13.78
CA ILE A 454 -11.15 9.86 12.68
C ILE A 454 -11.14 11.32 13.12
N PHE A 455 -12.06 11.73 13.98
CA PHE A 455 -12.20 13.14 14.36
C PHE A 455 -11.18 13.56 15.42
N LEU A 456 -10.59 12.60 16.14
CA LEU A 456 -9.54 12.87 17.13
C LEU A 456 -8.23 13.33 16.45
N PRO A 457 -7.47 14.21 17.10
CA PRO A 457 -6.07 14.50 16.76
C PRO A 457 -5.20 13.23 16.75
N CYS A 458 -4.06 13.29 16.06
CA CYS A 458 -3.14 12.16 15.98
C CYS A 458 -2.68 11.75 17.38
N HIS A 459 -2.74 10.45 17.68
CA HIS A 459 -2.40 9.82 18.96
C HIS A 459 -3.31 10.12 20.15
N GLU A 460 -4.26 11.06 20.03
CA GLU A 460 -5.25 11.30 21.07
C GLU A 460 -6.23 10.12 21.15
N LYS A 461 -6.48 9.64 22.38
CA LYS A 461 -7.34 8.50 22.67
C LYS A 461 -8.43 8.88 23.66
N GLU A 462 -9.61 8.31 23.46
CA GLU A 462 -10.73 8.35 24.40
C GLU A 462 -11.08 6.93 24.82
N ASP A 463 -11.15 6.70 26.14
CA ASP A 463 -11.48 5.42 26.75
C ASP A 463 -12.82 5.51 27.48
N PHE A 464 -13.67 4.52 27.27
CA PHE A 464 -14.96 4.37 27.93
C PHE A 464 -14.98 3.06 28.70
N VAL A 465 -15.46 3.12 29.95
CA VAL A 465 -15.73 1.93 30.76
C VAL A 465 -17.16 1.47 30.47
N GLY A 466 -17.35 0.18 30.22
CA GLY A 466 -18.66 -0.35 29.84
C GLY A 466 -19.11 0.04 28.44
N THR A 467 -20.42 -0.06 28.17
CA THR A 467 -21.00 0.28 26.86
C THR A 467 -21.34 1.78 26.81
N PRO A 468 -20.59 2.61 26.06
CA PRO A 468 -20.95 4.02 25.90
C PRO A 468 -22.28 4.16 25.14
N SER A 469 -23.02 5.23 25.43
CA SER A 469 -24.28 5.60 24.74
C SER A 469 -24.13 5.77 23.22
N LEU A 470 -22.90 5.89 22.73
CA LEU A 470 -22.58 5.88 21.31
C LEU A 470 -22.92 4.54 20.64
N LEU A 471 -22.80 3.41 21.36
CA LEU A 471 -23.01 2.06 20.82
C LEU A 471 -24.43 1.51 21.00
N SER A 472 -25.29 2.21 21.75
CA SER A 472 -26.66 1.77 22.07
C SER A 472 -27.68 1.95 20.91
N GLY A 473 -27.20 2.15 19.68
CA GLY A 473 -28.03 2.26 18.47
C GLY A 473 -27.97 1.04 17.54
N GLY A 474 -27.28 -0.04 17.93
CA GLY A 474 -27.32 -1.31 17.21
C GLY A 474 -28.66 -2.02 17.43
N PRO A 475 -29.09 -2.91 16.51
CA PRO A 475 -30.25 -3.74 16.76
C PRO A 475 -30.00 -4.53 18.04
N SER A 476 -30.84 -4.29 19.05
CA SER A 476 -30.97 -5.16 20.21
C SER A 476 -31.31 -6.57 19.73
N ASP A 477 -30.54 -7.55 20.19
CA ASP A 477 -30.63 -8.98 19.85
C ASP A 477 -32.05 -9.56 19.89
#